data_AF-A0A521ZPN2-F1
#
_entry.id   AF-A0A521ZPN2-F1
#
_cell.length_a   1.000
_cell.length_b   1.000
_cell.length_c   1.000
_cell.angle_alpha   90.00
_cell.angle_beta   90.00
_cell.angle_gamma   90.00
#
_symmetry.space_group_name_H-M   'P 1'
#
loop_
_entity.id
_entity.type
_entity.pdbx_description
1 polymer ?
#
loop_
_entity_poly.entity_id
_entity_poly.type
_entity_poly.pdbx_seq_one_letter_code
_entity_poly.pdbx_strand_id
1 'polypeptide(L)'
;MFQAYHGVSSAQHQTNFNNLSAQGFRMISLSVYGDPGDARYAAVWVQRPGAAWVAVHGVNSEGYQSFFNNWTAKGYVPSLVTATGTAGNAVFAAVFEQGIGGAWMARHGVTSGADSAVGTFQYLNKTAHSQRMMLRSVAIYGTPNDRRYMAVWHANPNFVKWHAHPSDTGESYQDVFNAEVQLPGYQLSGYRPSHVAVSSDHMYCSVFKDDVVGPWVARHGMSPSDYQAEFDKQKAAGMYPICVQGGGTGSDTRYAAIFAKQDMPMARQWSVTGSSVASLAGLDHAMQTFMQAHGVRAAQLALGKNGVSKFSRAYTWAEAGYRITQPSDRFLLASCSKMFLEAAVQALYDTKHLTPTTKVFPLLGFSHPADPRSDNITVQQLLDHMGGYDDTATGSGFDPTYSMRQIALDMNLGRPVTKLDVARYMYGRALDFAPGTNNKYSNFGYLLAGAVVEKVTSKTYFDFVKSTLLQPASITEVDVFPTLANKR
;
A
#
# COMPACT_ATOMS: atom_id res chain seq x y z
N MET A 1 -2.54 -29.69 -12.53
CA MET A 1 -1.26 -30.32 -12.10
C MET A 1 -0.17 -29.26 -12.11
N PHE A 2 0.86 -29.38 -11.26
CA PHE A 2 2.02 -28.49 -11.28
C PHE A 2 3.33 -29.29 -11.29
N GLN A 3 4.39 -28.67 -11.79
CA GLN A 3 5.77 -29.17 -11.76
C GLN A 3 6.68 -28.03 -11.30
N ALA A 4 7.68 -28.32 -10.47
CA ALA A 4 8.60 -27.31 -9.96
C ALA A 4 10.00 -27.90 -9.77
N TYR A 5 11.02 -27.08 -9.99
CA TYR A 5 12.42 -27.44 -9.77
C TYR A 5 13.24 -26.22 -9.37
N HIS A 6 14.39 -26.45 -8.75
CA HIS A 6 15.37 -25.46 -8.31
C HIS A 6 16.79 -26.01 -8.43
N GLY A 7 17.79 -25.13 -8.46
CA GLY A 7 19.21 -25.53 -8.46
C GLY A 7 19.73 -26.11 -9.78
N VAL A 8 18.93 -26.12 -10.85
CA VAL A 8 19.30 -26.80 -12.09
C VAL A 8 20.19 -25.91 -12.97
N SER A 9 21.07 -26.53 -13.76
CA SER A 9 21.90 -25.82 -14.74
C SER A 9 21.09 -25.27 -15.91
N SER A 10 21.66 -24.35 -16.69
CA SER A 10 21.06 -23.85 -17.94
C SER A 10 20.62 -24.96 -18.90
N ALA A 11 21.43 -26.01 -19.07
CA ALA A 11 21.13 -27.14 -19.95
C ALA A 11 19.95 -27.99 -19.43
N GLN A 12 19.90 -28.22 -18.12
CA GLN A 12 18.79 -28.91 -17.47
C GLN A 12 17.52 -28.07 -17.54
N HIS A 13 17.60 -26.76 -17.33
CA HIS A 13 16.46 -25.85 -17.51
C HIS A 13 15.91 -25.90 -18.93
N GLN A 14 16.77 -25.84 -19.96
CA GLN A 14 16.35 -25.94 -21.36
C GLN A 14 15.68 -27.29 -21.67
N THR A 15 16.18 -28.38 -21.09
CA THR A 15 15.58 -29.72 -21.22
C THR A 15 14.20 -29.76 -20.59
N ASN A 16 14.07 -29.27 -19.35
CA ASN A 16 12.80 -29.18 -18.64
C ASN A 16 11.80 -28.29 -19.40
N PHE A 17 12.26 -27.16 -19.94
CA PHE A 17 11.46 -26.24 -20.76
C PHE A 17 10.85 -26.96 -21.95
N ASN A 18 11.66 -27.65 -22.76
CA ASN A 18 11.21 -28.37 -23.95
C ASN A 18 10.19 -29.46 -23.58
N ASN A 19 10.49 -30.23 -22.54
CA ASN A 19 9.64 -31.34 -22.10
C ASN A 19 8.29 -30.86 -21.55
N LEU A 20 8.29 -29.86 -20.66
CA LEU A 20 7.09 -29.39 -19.98
C LEU A 20 6.19 -28.58 -20.92
N SER A 21 6.76 -27.72 -21.77
CA SER A 21 5.99 -26.96 -22.76
C SER A 21 5.26 -27.87 -23.75
N ALA A 22 5.91 -28.94 -24.23
CA ALA A 22 5.30 -29.95 -25.10
C ALA A 22 4.12 -30.70 -24.43
N GLN A 23 4.10 -30.77 -23.10
CA GLN A 23 3.03 -31.38 -22.31
C GLN A 23 1.91 -30.40 -21.93
N GLY A 24 1.93 -29.17 -22.47
CA GLY A 24 0.93 -28.14 -22.19
C GLY A 24 1.10 -27.47 -20.82
N PHE A 25 2.27 -27.60 -20.19
CA PHE A 25 2.60 -26.80 -19.01
C PHE A 25 3.07 -25.40 -19.41
N ARG A 26 2.82 -24.44 -18.52
CA ARG A 26 3.21 -23.04 -18.67
C ARG A 26 3.92 -22.57 -17.39
N MET A 27 4.95 -21.76 -17.54
CA MET A 27 5.64 -21.16 -16.38
C MET A 27 4.77 -20.11 -15.70
N ILE A 28 4.73 -20.14 -14.37
CA ILE A 28 4.14 -19.10 -13.51
C ILE A 28 5.17 -18.42 -12.61
N SER A 29 6.35 -19.03 -12.47
CA SER A 29 7.52 -18.46 -11.79
C SER A 29 8.77 -18.89 -12.53
N LEU A 30 9.70 -17.96 -12.72
CA LEU A 30 10.99 -18.18 -13.36
C LEU A 30 12.04 -17.36 -12.62
N SER A 31 13.14 -18.01 -12.24
CA SER A 31 14.28 -17.41 -11.56
C SER A 31 15.57 -17.85 -12.22
N VAL A 32 16.42 -16.91 -12.61
CA VAL A 32 17.83 -17.11 -12.92
C VAL A 32 18.65 -16.42 -11.83
N TYR A 33 19.60 -17.15 -11.25
CA TYR A 33 20.39 -16.66 -10.12
C TYR A 33 21.78 -17.32 -10.12
N GLY A 34 22.64 -16.89 -9.21
CA GLY A 34 24.03 -17.33 -9.17
C GLY A 34 24.94 -16.54 -10.11
N ASP A 35 26.16 -17.05 -10.30
CA ASP A 35 27.16 -16.40 -11.14
C ASP A 35 26.79 -16.50 -12.62
N PRO A 36 26.96 -15.44 -13.43
CA PRO A 36 26.68 -15.47 -14.87
C PRO A 36 27.29 -16.66 -15.63
N GLY A 37 28.49 -17.10 -15.24
CA GLY A 37 29.18 -18.24 -15.85
C GLY A 37 28.67 -19.62 -15.44
N ASP A 38 27.92 -19.71 -14.33
CA ASP A 38 27.31 -20.95 -13.81
C ASP A 38 25.89 -20.68 -13.29
N ALA A 39 25.11 -19.97 -14.10
CA ALA A 39 23.78 -19.55 -13.70
C ALA A 39 22.87 -20.76 -13.41
N ARG A 40 22.12 -20.67 -12.32
CA ARG A 40 21.18 -21.69 -11.87
C ARG A 40 19.76 -21.20 -12.08
N TYR A 41 18.84 -22.16 -12.23
CA TYR A 41 17.45 -21.90 -12.50
C TYR A 41 16.53 -22.55 -11.47
N ALA A 42 15.48 -21.80 -11.12
CA ALA A 42 14.30 -22.32 -10.45
C ALA A 42 13.06 -21.90 -11.25
N ALA A 43 12.09 -22.80 -11.38
CA ALA A 43 10.87 -22.51 -12.10
C ALA A 43 9.69 -23.30 -11.55
N VAL A 44 8.50 -22.73 -11.70
CA VAL A 44 7.24 -23.41 -11.42
C VAL A 44 6.37 -23.37 -12.66
N TRP A 45 5.78 -24.51 -12.94
CA TRP A 45 4.98 -24.80 -14.10
C TRP A 45 3.61 -25.31 -13.70
N VAL A 46 2.56 -24.86 -14.37
CA VAL A 46 1.20 -25.37 -14.20
C VAL A 46 0.65 -25.84 -15.53
N GLN A 47 -0.08 -26.95 -15.52
CA GLN A 47 -0.77 -27.45 -16.70
C GLN A 47 -2.16 -26.83 -16.76
N ARG A 48 -2.34 -25.87 -17.69
CA ARG A 48 -3.63 -25.25 -17.99
C ARG A 48 -3.62 -24.61 -19.38
N PRO A 49 -4.78 -24.46 -20.03
CA PRO A 49 -4.91 -23.66 -21.24
C PRO A 49 -4.49 -22.21 -21.02
N GLY A 50 -4.05 -21.54 -22.09
CA GLY A 50 -3.72 -20.12 -22.06
C GLY A 50 -3.29 -19.61 -23.43
N ALA A 51 -3.03 -18.30 -23.54
CA ALA A 51 -2.63 -17.66 -24.79
C ALA A 51 -1.28 -18.16 -25.34
N ALA A 52 -0.98 -17.93 -26.61
CA ALA A 52 0.34 -18.25 -27.15
C ALA A 52 1.45 -17.57 -26.32
N TRP A 53 2.58 -18.23 -26.15
CA TRP A 53 3.67 -17.73 -25.31
C TRP A 53 5.03 -18.17 -25.85
N VAL A 54 6.06 -17.41 -25.50
CA VAL A 54 7.46 -17.64 -25.89
C VAL A 54 8.37 -17.29 -24.72
N ALA A 55 9.59 -17.81 -24.72
CA ALA A 55 10.57 -17.50 -23.68
C ALA A 55 11.99 -17.42 -24.23
N VAL A 56 12.84 -16.76 -23.45
CA VAL A 56 14.29 -16.67 -23.66
C VAL A 56 14.97 -16.88 -22.31
N HIS A 57 16.13 -17.51 -22.30
CA HIS A 57 16.92 -17.71 -21.09
C HIS A 57 18.40 -17.82 -21.41
N GLY A 58 19.26 -17.37 -20.49
CA GLY A 58 20.71 -17.45 -20.65
C GLY A 58 21.29 -16.41 -21.62
N VAL A 59 20.59 -15.30 -21.86
CA VAL A 59 21.04 -14.25 -22.78
C VAL A 59 21.61 -13.06 -22.04
N ASN A 60 22.52 -12.33 -22.68
CA ASN A 60 22.99 -11.03 -22.18
C ASN A 60 21.95 -9.91 -22.46
N SER A 61 22.30 -8.68 -22.08
CA SER A 61 21.44 -7.49 -22.26
C SER A 61 21.00 -7.27 -23.72
N GLU A 62 21.93 -7.38 -24.67
CA GLU A 62 21.64 -7.21 -26.11
C GLU A 62 20.75 -8.31 -26.67
N GLY A 63 20.98 -9.55 -26.24
CA GLY A 63 20.16 -10.70 -26.60
C GLY A 63 18.74 -10.58 -26.05
N TYR A 64 18.59 -10.14 -24.79
CA TYR A 64 17.27 -9.83 -24.23
C TYR A 64 16.59 -8.70 -25.00
N GLN A 65 17.28 -7.60 -25.30
CA GLN A 65 16.70 -6.48 -26.02
C GLN A 65 16.25 -6.88 -27.44
N SER A 66 17.04 -7.71 -28.13
CA SER A 66 16.69 -8.26 -29.45
C SER A 66 15.44 -9.15 -29.39
N PHE A 67 15.37 -10.04 -28.40
CA PHE A 67 14.19 -10.87 -28.16
C PHE A 67 12.95 -10.02 -27.85
N PHE A 68 13.09 -9.04 -26.96
CA PHE A 68 12.03 -8.11 -26.58
C PHE A 68 11.48 -7.38 -27.80
N ASN A 69 12.34 -6.77 -28.63
CA ASN A 69 11.92 -6.01 -29.81
C ASN A 69 11.19 -6.91 -30.83
N ASN A 70 11.73 -8.09 -31.11
CA ASN A 70 11.14 -9.03 -32.07
C ASN A 70 9.74 -9.52 -31.64
N TRP A 71 9.56 -9.87 -30.36
CA TRP A 71 8.30 -10.45 -29.89
C TRP A 71 7.23 -9.42 -29.56
N THR A 72 7.61 -8.24 -29.07
CA THR A 72 6.66 -7.13 -28.88
C THR A 72 6.11 -6.61 -30.21
N ALA A 73 6.93 -6.58 -31.27
CA ALA A 73 6.46 -6.30 -32.63
C ALA A 73 5.43 -7.32 -33.15
N LYS A 74 5.40 -8.54 -32.57
CA LYS A 74 4.44 -9.62 -32.89
C LYS A 74 3.25 -9.67 -31.90
N GLY A 75 3.07 -8.64 -31.09
CA GLY A 75 1.96 -8.53 -30.14
C GLY A 75 2.12 -9.38 -28.87
N TYR A 76 3.32 -9.87 -28.57
CA TYR A 76 3.60 -10.54 -27.30
C TYR A 76 4.03 -9.52 -26.25
N VAL A 77 3.61 -9.73 -25.00
CA VAL A 77 3.93 -8.85 -23.86
C VAL A 77 4.72 -9.65 -22.83
N PRO A 78 5.84 -9.12 -22.28
CA PRO A 78 6.54 -9.80 -21.20
C PRO A 78 5.59 -10.09 -20.03
N SER A 79 5.68 -11.25 -19.40
CA SER A 79 4.86 -11.61 -18.22
C SER A 79 5.68 -12.08 -17.03
N LEU A 80 6.85 -12.69 -17.28
CA LEU A 80 7.85 -13.04 -16.28
C LEU A 80 9.20 -12.51 -16.73
N VAL A 81 9.96 -11.93 -15.80
CA VAL A 81 11.31 -11.41 -16.04
C VAL A 81 12.22 -11.75 -14.87
N THR A 82 13.45 -12.14 -15.18
CA THR A 82 14.47 -12.46 -14.17
C THR A 82 15.87 -12.17 -14.69
N ALA A 83 16.78 -11.80 -13.79
CA ALA A 83 18.16 -11.48 -14.11
C ALA A 83 19.09 -11.73 -12.91
N THR A 84 20.35 -12.08 -13.19
CA THR A 84 21.43 -12.21 -12.20
C THR A 84 22.75 -11.63 -12.73
N GLY A 85 23.73 -11.43 -11.85
CA GLY A 85 25.05 -10.90 -12.19
C GLY A 85 25.19 -9.39 -12.01
N THR A 86 26.33 -8.86 -12.44
CA THR A 86 26.62 -7.42 -12.40
C THR A 86 25.96 -6.70 -13.58
N ALA A 87 25.84 -5.37 -13.53
CA ALA A 87 25.23 -4.61 -14.63
C ALA A 87 25.90 -4.85 -16.00
N GLY A 88 27.24 -4.99 -16.01
CA GLY A 88 28.03 -5.24 -17.22
C GLY A 88 28.12 -6.70 -17.66
N ASN A 89 27.73 -7.66 -16.80
CA ASN A 89 27.78 -9.09 -17.09
C ASN A 89 26.53 -9.78 -16.54
N ALA A 90 25.35 -9.28 -16.92
CA ALA A 90 24.09 -9.82 -16.48
C ALA A 90 23.59 -10.94 -17.41
N VAL A 91 23.00 -11.97 -16.81
CA VAL A 91 22.25 -13.03 -17.52
C VAL A 91 20.77 -12.80 -17.29
N PHE A 92 20.00 -12.80 -18.39
CA PHE A 92 18.58 -12.53 -18.41
C PHE A 92 17.80 -13.77 -18.86
N ALA A 93 16.60 -13.91 -18.29
CA ALA A 93 15.56 -14.80 -18.80
C ALA A 93 14.19 -14.14 -18.69
N ALA A 94 13.28 -14.49 -19.59
CA ALA A 94 11.95 -13.92 -19.63
C ALA A 94 10.94 -14.83 -20.34
N VAL A 95 9.66 -14.65 -19.99
CA VAL A 95 8.50 -15.25 -20.65
C VAL A 95 7.60 -14.14 -21.17
N PHE A 96 7.11 -14.29 -22.39
CA PHE A 96 6.19 -13.34 -23.02
C PHE A 96 4.94 -14.09 -23.46
N GLU A 97 3.79 -13.44 -23.35
CA GLU A 97 2.47 -14.01 -23.67
C GLU A 97 1.70 -13.08 -24.60
N GLN A 98 0.94 -13.65 -25.52
CA GLN A 98 -0.08 -12.92 -26.28
C GLN A 98 -1.34 -12.70 -25.42
N GLY A 99 -2.21 -11.80 -25.87
CA GLY A 99 -3.55 -11.63 -25.28
C GLY A 99 -3.56 -10.94 -23.92
N ILE A 100 -2.44 -10.39 -23.45
CA ILE A 100 -2.41 -9.47 -22.31
C ILE A 100 -3.06 -8.16 -22.76
N GLY A 101 -4.29 -7.92 -22.30
CA GLY A 101 -5.06 -6.72 -22.63
C GLY A 101 -4.65 -5.49 -21.82
N GLY A 102 -4.88 -4.31 -22.40
CA GLY A 102 -4.63 -3.02 -21.76
C GLY A 102 -3.19 -2.54 -21.86
N ALA A 103 -2.90 -1.43 -21.16
CA ALA A 103 -1.58 -0.82 -21.14
C ALA A 103 -0.57 -1.72 -20.40
N TRP A 104 0.69 -1.68 -20.84
CA TRP A 104 1.79 -2.35 -20.18
C TRP A 104 3.08 -1.54 -20.33
N MET A 105 4.01 -1.78 -19.41
CA MET A 105 5.34 -1.18 -19.42
C MET A 105 6.37 -2.24 -19.02
N ALA A 106 7.54 -2.23 -19.65
CA ALA A 106 8.64 -3.11 -19.27
C ALA A 106 9.98 -2.42 -19.46
N ARG A 107 10.91 -2.61 -18.52
CA ARG A 107 12.25 -2.02 -18.54
C ARG A 107 13.26 -2.98 -17.91
N HIS A 108 14.52 -2.90 -18.35
CA HIS A 108 15.67 -3.59 -17.76
C HIS A 108 16.83 -2.60 -17.62
N GLY A 109 17.83 -2.91 -16.78
CA GLY A 109 18.94 -1.99 -16.51
C GLY A 109 18.58 -0.77 -15.65
N VAL A 110 17.40 -0.79 -15.01
CA VAL A 110 16.84 0.35 -14.27
C VAL A 110 17.58 0.56 -12.95
N THR A 111 17.90 1.79 -12.60
CA THR A 111 18.53 2.14 -11.31
C THR A 111 17.50 2.38 -10.20
N SER A 112 17.94 2.26 -8.94
CA SER A 112 17.19 2.76 -7.78
C SER A 112 17.32 4.28 -7.66
N GLY A 113 16.33 4.95 -7.05
CA GLY A 113 16.43 6.35 -6.65
C GLY A 113 15.15 6.90 -6.04
N ALA A 114 15.07 8.22 -5.86
CA ALA A 114 13.84 8.87 -5.42
C ALA A 114 12.71 8.68 -6.45
N ASP A 115 11.46 8.64 -5.99
CA ASP A 115 10.28 8.52 -6.87
C ASP A 115 10.06 9.73 -7.79
N SER A 116 10.76 10.84 -7.54
CA SER A 116 10.83 12.05 -8.37
C SER A 116 11.91 11.98 -9.46
N ALA A 117 12.88 11.06 -9.35
CA ALA A 117 13.97 10.90 -10.30
C ALA A 117 13.52 10.05 -11.49
N VAL A 118 13.29 10.71 -12.64
CA VAL A 118 12.80 10.09 -13.87
C VAL A 118 13.66 8.88 -14.27
N GLY A 119 12.99 7.79 -14.60
CA GLY A 119 13.64 6.56 -15.09
C GLY A 119 14.12 5.60 -14.01
N THR A 120 14.07 5.98 -12.73
CA THR A 120 14.35 5.07 -11.61
C THR A 120 13.19 4.08 -11.39
N PHE A 121 13.46 2.97 -10.71
CA PHE A 121 12.43 1.95 -10.43
C PHE A 121 11.25 2.52 -9.62
N GLN A 122 11.53 3.38 -8.64
CA GLN A 122 10.53 4.06 -7.82
C GLN A 122 9.65 5.01 -8.66
N TYR A 123 10.26 5.79 -9.55
CA TYR A 123 9.53 6.65 -10.49
C TYR A 123 8.64 5.82 -11.44
N LEU A 124 9.14 4.68 -11.94
CA LEU A 124 8.36 3.80 -12.81
C LEU A 124 7.19 3.15 -12.07
N ASN A 125 7.35 2.75 -10.80
CA ASN A 125 6.24 2.28 -9.97
C ASN A 125 5.18 3.38 -9.77
N LYS A 126 5.59 4.61 -9.44
CA LYS A 126 4.69 5.77 -9.32
C LYS A 126 3.92 6.05 -10.62
N THR A 127 4.63 5.99 -11.75
CA THR A 127 4.03 6.15 -13.09
C THR A 127 3.04 5.02 -13.40
N ALA A 128 3.37 3.79 -13.03
CA ALA A 128 2.47 2.66 -13.21
C ALA A 128 1.18 2.85 -12.40
N HIS A 129 1.27 3.33 -11.14
CA HIS A 129 0.08 3.66 -10.34
C HIS A 129 -0.80 4.71 -11.02
N SER A 130 -0.23 5.81 -11.51
CA SER A 130 -1.00 6.88 -12.16
C SER A 130 -1.67 6.44 -13.47
N GLN A 131 -1.09 5.44 -14.15
CA GLN A 131 -1.59 4.86 -15.39
C GLN A 131 -2.49 3.63 -15.18
N ARG A 132 -2.91 3.34 -13.94
CA ARG A 132 -3.70 2.14 -13.60
C ARG A 132 -3.05 0.85 -14.07
N MET A 133 -1.74 0.73 -13.88
CA MET A 133 -0.97 -0.49 -14.04
C MET A 133 -0.54 -1.03 -12.66
N MET A 134 -0.10 -2.28 -12.64
CA MET A 134 0.47 -2.92 -11.46
C MET A 134 1.73 -3.69 -11.81
N LEU A 135 2.69 -3.71 -10.88
CA LEU A 135 3.90 -4.51 -11.04
C LEU A 135 3.52 -6.00 -11.08
N ARG A 136 3.94 -6.65 -12.16
CA ARG A 136 3.65 -8.06 -12.45
C ARG A 136 4.81 -8.96 -12.07
N SER A 137 6.00 -8.60 -12.52
CA SER A 137 7.23 -9.37 -12.30
C SER A 137 8.39 -8.40 -12.18
N VAL A 138 9.32 -8.70 -11.27
CA VAL A 138 10.53 -7.92 -11.05
C VAL A 138 11.70 -8.84 -10.75
N ALA A 139 12.90 -8.41 -11.14
CA ALA A 139 14.16 -8.92 -10.66
C ALA A 139 15.06 -7.79 -10.17
N ILE A 140 15.90 -8.14 -9.20
CA ILE A 140 16.88 -7.29 -8.54
C ILE A 140 18.26 -7.93 -8.74
N TYR A 141 19.20 -7.20 -9.33
CA TYR A 141 20.54 -7.70 -9.67
C TYR A 141 21.58 -6.58 -9.58
N GLY A 142 22.83 -6.83 -9.95
CA GLY A 142 23.92 -5.87 -9.79
C GLY A 142 24.66 -6.04 -8.47
N THR A 143 25.43 -5.01 -8.10
CA THR A 143 26.23 -4.97 -6.86
C THR A 143 25.59 -4.00 -5.86
N PRO A 144 26.03 -3.97 -4.59
CA PRO A 144 25.56 -2.97 -3.63
C PRO A 144 25.66 -1.52 -4.13
N ASN A 145 26.70 -1.21 -4.93
CA ASN A 145 26.96 0.14 -5.44
C ASN A 145 26.40 0.40 -6.85
N ASP A 146 25.93 -0.64 -7.54
CA ASP A 146 25.36 -0.55 -8.89
C ASP A 146 24.14 -1.47 -9.00
N ARG A 147 23.14 -1.16 -8.17
CA ARG A 147 21.89 -1.91 -8.08
C ARG A 147 21.01 -1.68 -9.29
N ARG A 148 20.58 -2.78 -9.92
CA ARG A 148 19.73 -2.77 -11.11
C ARG A 148 18.44 -3.54 -10.93
N TYR A 149 17.42 -3.13 -11.69
CA TYR A 149 16.13 -3.76 -11.76
C TYR A 149 15.73 -4.09 -13.19
N MET A 150 15.00 -5.18 -13.32
CA MET A 150 14.25 -5.56 -14.51
C MET A 150 12.80 -5.77 -14.09
N ALA A 151 11.86 -5.09 -14.72
CA ALA A 151 10.49 -5.05 -14.23
C ALA A 151 9.48 -4.90 -15.35
N VAL A 152 8.29 -5.46 -15.10
CA VAL A 152 7.14 -5.45 -16.01
C VAL A 152 5.90 -5.06 -15.24
N TRP A 153 5.15 -4.10 -15.75
CA TRP A 153 3.87 -3.65 -15.25
C TRP A 153 2.79 -3.92 -16.29
N HIS A 154 1.65 -4.44 -15.84
CA HIS A 154 0.47 -4.71 -16.68
C HIS A 154 -0.71 -3.88 -16.24
N ALA A 155 -1.71 -3.73 -17.11
CA ALA A 155 -2.96 -3.08 -16.78
C ALA A 155 -3.59 -3.67 -15.50
N ASN A 156 -4.17 -2.79 -14.69
CA ASN A 156 -4.84 -3.10 -13.44
C ASN A 156 -6.32 -2.66 -13.51
N PRO A 157 -7.14 -3.32 -14.35
CA PRO A 157 -8.51 -2.89 -14.60
C PRO A 157 -9.42 -3.00 -13.37
N ASN A 158 -9.08 -3.90 -12.43
CA ASN A 158 -9.84 -4.13 -11.19
C ASN A 158 -9.35 -3.28 -10.01
N PHE A 159 -8.37 -2.40 -10.26
CA PHE A 159 -7.77 -1.54 -9.25
C PHE A 159 -7.31 -2.33 -8.02
N VAL A 160 -6.65 -3.48 -8.24
CA VAL A 160 -5.99 -4.26 -7.18
C VAL A 160 -4.95 -3.36 -6.55
N LYS A 161 -5.08 -3.08 -5.25
CA LYS A 161 -4.08 -2.28 -4.54
C LYS A 161 -2.82 -3.10 -4.43
N TRP A 162 -1.68 -2.46 -4.64
CA TRP A 162 -0.39 -3.14 -4.60
C TRP A 162 0.69 -2.21 -4.06
N HIS A 163 1.65 -2.79 -3.36
CA HIS A 163 2.85 -2.11 -2.87
C HIS A 163 4.07 -2.86 -3.39
N ALA A 164 5.17 -2.14 -3.63
CA ALA A 164 6.45 -2.75 -3.95
C ALA A 164 7.54 -2.13 -3.07
N HIS A 165 8.35 -2.99 -2.46
CA HIS A 165 9.50 -2.61 -1.66
C HIS A 165 10.76 -2.97 -2.45
N PRO A 166 11.60 -1.97 -2.81
CA PRO A 166 12.58 -2.13 -3.86
C PRO A 166 13.81 -2.94 -3.44
N SER A 167 14.32 -2.76 -2.23
CA SER A 167 15.57 -3.38 -1.81
C SER A 167 15.69 -3.40 -0.29
N ASP A 168 15.36 -4.54 0.31
CA ASP A 168 15.45 -4.79 1.74
C ASP A 168 16.52 -5.82 2.08
N THR A 169 17.18 -5.68 3.22
CA THR A 169 17.94 -6.79 3.82
C THR A 169 16.96 -7.88 4.28
N GLY A 170 17.44 -9.07 4.63
CA GLY A 170 16.56 -10.13 5.16
C GLY A 170 15.78 -9.72 6.42
N GLU A 171 16.39 -8.94 7.32
CA GLU A 171 15.74 -8.41 8.52
C GLU A 171 14.69 -7.33 8.18
N SER A 172 15.08 -6.32 7.38
CA SER A 172 14.16 -5.26 6.93
C SER A 172 12.97 -5.85 6.17
N TYR A 173 13.22 -6.85 5.32
CA TYR A 173 12.17 -7.54 4.58
C TYR A 173 11.20 -8.25 5.52
N GLN A 174 11.66 -8.87 6.61
CA GLN A 174 10.78 -9.51 7.57
C GLN A 174 9.87 -8.50 8.29
N ASP A 175 10.39 -7.33 8.64
CA ASP A 175 9.61 -6.25 9.25
C ASP A 175 8.57 -5.68 8.28
N VAL A 176 8.98 -5.39 7.04
CA VAL A 176 8.09 -4.96 5.95
C VAL A 176 7.00 -6.00 5.70
N PHE A 177 7.39 -7.28 5.59
CA PHE A 177 6.47 -8.39 5.39
C PHE A 177 5.41 -8.42 6.49
N ASN A 178 5.82 -8.36 7.76
CA ASN A 178 4.91 -8.38 8.90
C ASN A 178 3.94 -7.18 8.85
N ALA A 179 4.43 -5.99 8.52
CA ALA A 179 3.61 -4.78 8.41
C ALA A 179 2.59 -4.84 7.25
N GLU A 180 2.96 -5.45 6.13
CA GLU A 180 2.09 -5.60 4.96
C GLU A 180 1.01 -6.67 5.16
N VAL A 181 1.37 -7.84 5.71
CA VAL A 181 0.46 -8.99 5.82
C VAL A 181 -0.45 -8.95 7.04
N GLN A 182 -0.08 -8.17 8.05
CA GLN A 182 -0.83 -8.05 9.29
C GLN A 182 -0.90 -6.58 9.69
N LEU A 183 -2.11 -6.03 9.69
CA LEU A 183 -2.32 -4.70 10.26
C LEU A 183 -2.10 -4.78 11.78
N PRO A 184 -1.08 -4.09 12.36
CA PRO A 184 -0.77 -4.21 13.78
C PRO A 184 -1.98 -3.86 14.65
N GLY A 185 -2.35 -4.76 15.56
CA GLY A 185 -3.49 -4.58 16.45
C GLY A 185 -4.85 -5.06 15.91
N TYR A 186 -4.89 -5.64 14.71
CA TYR A 186 -6.11 -6.19 14.11
C TYR A 186 -5.94 -7.68 13.72
N GLN A 187 -7.02 -8.46 13.84
CA GLN A 187 -7.11 -9.82 13.27
C GLN A 187 -7.57 -9.78 11.80
N LEU A 188 -7.22 -8.72 11.07
CA LEU A 188 -7.55 -8.57 9.66
C LEU A 188 -6.31 -8.92 8.83
N SER A 189 -6.48 -9.81 7.86
CA SER A 189 -5.44 -10.08 6.86
C SER A 189 -5.16 -8.80 6.08
N GLY A 190 -3.90 -8.38 6.05
CA GLY A 190 -3.41 -7.28 5.23
C GLY A 190 -3.26 -7.69 3.76
N TYR A 191 -2.27 -7.12 3.09
CA TYR A 191 -1.90 -7.54 1.74
C TYR A 191 -1.26 -8.92 1.76
N ARG A 192 -1.41 -9.71 0.69
CA ARG A 192 -0.64 -10.95 0.52
C ARG A 192 0.67 -10.67 -0.23
N PRO A 193 1.74 -11.44 0.02
CA PRO A 193 2.88 -11.45 -0.88
C PRO A 193 2.44 -12.02 -2.25
N SER A 194 2.86 -11.39 -3.33
CA SER A 194 2.52 -11.78 -4.71
C SER A 194 3.75 -12.10 -5.57
N HIS A 195 4.88 -11.47 -5.27
CA HIS A 195 6.17 -11.74 -5.88
C HIS A 195 7.27 -11.32 -4.91
N VAL A 196 8.41 -12.00 -4.95
CA VAL A 196 9.64 -11.61 -4.25
C VAL A 196 10.80 -11.98 -5.15
N ALA A 197 11.76 -11.09 -5.33
CA ALA A 197 13.02 -11.33 -6.03
C ALA A 197 14.20 -11.21 -5.06
N VAL A 198 15.27 -11.96 -5.32
CA VAL A 198 16.45 -12.04 -4.46
C VAL A 198 17.69 -11.77 -5.30
N SER A 199 18.58 -10.90 -4.85
CA SER A 199 19.84 -10.61 -5.54
C SER A 199 20.98 -11.54 -5.10
N SER A 200 22.11 -11.49 -5.81
CA SER A 200 23.34 -12.22 -5.46
C SER A 200 23.88 -11.88 -4.07
N ASP A 201 23.59 -10.68 -3.56
CA ASP A 201 23.97 -10.21 -2.21
C ASP A 201 22.79 -10.21 -1.22
N HIS A 202 21.79 -11.06 -1.47
CA HIS A 202 20.63 -11.33 -0.59
C HIS A 202 19.76 -10.12 -0.25
N MET A 203 19.67 -9.15 -1.17
CA MET A 203 18.67 -8.09 -1.10
C MET A 203 17.36 -8.56 -1.71
N TYR A 204 16.26 -8.15 -1.10
CA TYR A 204 14.90 -8.54 -1.48
C TYR A 204 14.18 -7.38 -2.17
N CYS A 205 13.56 -7.65 -3.32
CA CYS A 205 12.55 -6.79 -3.90
C CYS A 205 11.20 -7.51 -3.83
N SER A 206 10.24 -6.97 -3.08
CA SER A 206 8.99 -7.66 -2.78
C SER A 206 7.77 -6.89 -3.27
N VAL A 207 6.71 -7.62 -3.63
CA VAL A 207 5.46 -7.06 -4.16
C VAL A 207 4.28 -7.66 -3.41
N PHE A 208 3.46 -6.80 -2.81
CA PHE A 208 2.28 -7.18 -2.06
C PHE A 208 1.01 -6.71 -2.78
N LYS A 209 -0.08 -7.47 -2.67
CA LYS A 209 -1.37 -7.20 -3.35
C LYS A 209 -2.55 -7.43 -2.42
N ASP A 210 -3.63 -6.67 -2.63
CA ASP A 210 -4.81 -6.80 -1.79
C ASP A 210 -5.74 -7.95 -2.23
N ASP A 211 -5.56 -8.50 -3.43
CA ASP A 211 -6.33 -9.63 -3.96
C ASP A 211 -6.07 -10.95 -3.19
N VAL A 212 -6.97 -11.93 -3.36
CA VAL A 212 -6.98 -13.14 -2.52
C VAL A 212 -6.73 -14.39 -3.37
N VAL A 213 -5.85 -15.29 -2.90
CA VAL A 213 -5.53 -16.58 -3.55
C VAL A 213 -5.79 -17.78 -2.63
N GLY A 214 -6.66 -17.59 -1.65
CA GLY A 214 -6.87 -18.52 -0.55
C GLY A 214 -5.70 -18.51 0.46
N PRO A 215 -5.58 -19.57 1.28
CA PRO A 215 -4.46 -19.73 2.21
C PRO A 215 -3.11 -19.73 1.49
N TRP A 216 -2.14 -19.04 2.07
CA TRP A 216 -0.79 -18.93 1.56
C TRP A 216 0.24 -19.03 2.69
N VAL A 217 1.48 -19.41 2.32
CA VAL A 217 2.65 -19.45 3.19
C VAL A 217 3.81 -18.82 2.45
N ALA A 218 4.57 -17.93 3.08
CA ALA A 218 5.79 -17.37 2.50
C ALA A 218 6.99 -17.60 3.43
N ARG A 219 8.15 -17.85 2.82
CA ARG A 219 9.45 -18.04 3.48
C ARG A 219 10.54 -17.36 2.67
N HIS A 220 11.59 -16.91 3.34
CA HIS A 220 12.78 -16.32 2.74
C HIS A 220 14.04 -16.75 3.49
N GLY A 221 15.22 -16.47 2.94
CA GLY A 221 16.50 -16.84 3.55
C GLY A 221 16.76 -18.35 3.66
N MET A 222 16.06 -19.18 2.88
CA MET A 222 16.19 -20.64 2.97
C MET A 222 17.43 -21.14 2.24
N SER A 223 18.21 -22.04 2.83
CA SER A 223 19.20 -22.82 2.08
C SER A 223 18.52 -23.74 1.04
N PRO A 224 19.26 -24.32 0.08
CA PRO A 224 18.67 -25.28 -0.85
C PRO A 224 17.97 -26.48 -0.19
N SER A 225 18.53 -27.00 0.91
CA SER A 225 17.89 -28.08 1.68
C SER A 225 16.66 -27.62 2.44
N ASP A 226 16.69 -26.42 3.01
CA ASP A 226 15.54 -25.86 3.73
C ASP A 226 14.37 -25.58 2.77
N TYR A 227 14.66 -25.06 1.58
CA TYR A 227 13.66 -24.84 0.55
C TYR A 227 13.04 -26.17 0.08
N GLN A 228 13.85 -27.21 -0.11
CA GLN A 228 13.32 -28.53 -0.48
C GLN A 228 12.40 -29.09 0.62
N ALA A 229 12.81 -29.01 1.89
CA ALA A 229 12.00 -29.45 3.01
C ALA A 229 10.68 -28.68 3.15
N GLU A 230 10.72 -27.35 3.00
CA GLU A 230 9.51 -26.52 3.02
C GLU A 230 8.62 -26.81 1.81
N PHE A 231 9.19 -26.99 0.62
CA PHE A 231 8.45 -27.37 -0.59
C PHE A 231 7.67 -28.67 -0.38
N ASP A 232 8.33 -29.72 0.13
CA ASP A 232 7.71 -31.02 0.36
C ASP A 232 6.60 -30.94 1.43
N LYS A 233 6.83 -30.16 2.49
CA LYS A 233 5.82 -29.86 3.52
C LYS A 233 4.60 -29.14 2.95
N GLN A 234 4.78 -28.07 2.18
CA GLN A 234 3.65 -27.30 1.65
C GLN A 234 2.90 -28.08 0.56
N LYS A 235 3.62 -28.89 -0.24
CA LYS A 235 3.03 -29.84 -1.18
C LYS A 235 2.14 -30.87 -0.47
N ALA A 236 2.61 -31.44 0.64
CA ALA A 236 1.81 -32.35 1.47
C ALA A 236 0.56 -31.66 2.07
N ALA A 237 0.63 -30.35 2.32
CA ALA A 237 -0.52 -29.53 2.74
C ALA A 237 -1.46 -29.11 1.58
N GLY A 238 -1.24 -29.61 0.36
CA GLY A 238 -2.07 -29.31 -0.81
C GLY A 238 -1.83 -27.93 -1.43
N MET A 239 -0.69 -27.31 -1.15
CA MET A 239 -0.26 -26.05 -1.77
C MET A 239 0.87 -26.29 -2.77
N TYR A 240 1.14 -25.29 -3.60
CA TYR A 240 2.27 -25.28 -4.53
C TYR A 240 2.93 -23.90 -4.55
N PRO A 241 4.23 -23.80 -4.89
CA PRO A 241 4.87 -22.51 -5.01
C PRO A 241 4.22 -21.72 -6.15
N ILE A 242 3.74 -20.52 -5.85
CA ILE A 242 3.26 -19.55 -6.86
C ILE A 242 4.36 -18.55 -7.25
N CYS A 243 5.40 -18.46 -6.42
CA CYS A 243 6.64 -17.71 -6.69
C CYS A 243 7.79 -18.45 -5.99
N VAL A 244 8.91 -18.63 -6.70
CA VAL A 244 10.19 -19.06 -6.13
C VAL A 244 11.30 -18.26 -6.81
N GLN A 245 12.17 -17.64 -6.02
CA GLN A 245 13.34 -16.93 -6.51
C GLN A 245 14.57 -17.31 -5.69
N GLY A 246 15.70 -17.50 -6.38
CA GLY A 246 17.01 -17.72 -5.78
C GLY A 246 17.89 -16.48 -5.85
N GLY A 247 18.84 -16.38 -4.94
CA GLY A 247 19.94 -15.42 -4.92
C GLY A 247 21.17 -16.05 -4.27
N GLY A 248 22.28 -15.32 -4.18
CA GLY A 248 23.57 -15.88 -3.76
C GLY A 248 24.23 -16.79 -4.80
N THR A 249 25.39 -17.33 -4.46
CA THR A 249 26.19 -18.23 -5.32
C THR A 249 26.68 -19.43 -4.51
N GLY A 250 26.84 -20.59 -5.15
CA GLY A 250 27.37 -21.80 -4.50
C GLY A 250 26.63 -22.16 -3.20
N SER A 251 27.37 -22.39 -2.11
CA SER A 251 26.84 -22.69 -0.78
C SER A 251 26.10 -21.51 -0.12
N ASP A 252 26.30 -20.29 -0.62
CA ASP A 252 25.63 -19.08 -0.16
C ASP A 252 24.29 -18.84 -0.87
N THR A 253 23.85 -19.78 -1.71
CA THR A 253 22.54 -19.72 -2.35
C THR A 253 21.42 -19.64 -1.30
N ARG A 254 20.50 -18.69 -1.46
CA ARG A 254 19.29 -18.54 -0.64
C ARG A 254 18.04 -18.45 -1.51
N TYR A 255 16.96 -19.06 -1.06
CA TYR A 255 15.66 -19.01 -1.72
C TYR A 255 14.63 -18.23 -0.90
N ALA A 256 13.77 -17.54 -1.63
CA ALA A 256 12.48 -17.08 -1.15
C ALA A 256 11.35 -17.70 -1.98
N ALA A 257 10.28 -18.09 -1.32
CA ALA A 257 9.13 -18.72 -1.96
C ALA A 257 7.82 -18.32 -1.32
N ILE A 258 6.79 -18.25 -2.15
CA ILE A 258 5.40 -18.04 -1.78
C ILE A 258 4.63 -19.26 -2.25
N PHE A 259 3.95 -19.94 -1.33
CA PHE A 259 3.09 -21.09 -1.57
C PHE A 259 1.64 -20.69 -1.39
N ALA A 260 0.74 -21.21 -2.22
CA ALA A 260 -0.69 -21.00 -2.08
C ALA A 260 -1.49 -22.20 -2.60
N LYS A 261 -2.79 -22.21 -2.30
CA LYS A 261 -3.72 -23.21 -2.86
C LYS A 261 -4.05 -22.95 -4.34
N GLN A 262 -3.93 -21.71 -4.80
CA GLN A 262 -4.09 -21.32 -6.20
C GLN A 262 -3.19 -20.12 -6.53
N ASP A 263 -2.83 -19.94 -7.78
CA ASP A 263 -2.05 -18.79 -8.28
C ASP A 263 -2.94 -17.70 -8.89
N MET A 264 -4.14 -18.08 -9.34
CA MET A 264 -5.13 -17.13 -9.85
C MET A 264 -5.90 -16.48 -8.70
N PRO A 265 -6.07 -15.14 -8.70
CA PRO A 265 -6.91 -14.47 -7.71
C PRO A 265 -8.36 -14.93 -7.76
N MET A 266 -8.99 -15.00 -6.58
CA MET A 266 -10.41 -15.27 -6.41
C MET A 266 -11.23 -14.10 -6.99
N ALA A 267 -12.35 -14.40 -7.65
CA ALA A 267 -13.25 -13.38 -8.13
C ALA A 267 -13.98 -12.69 -6.96
N ARG A 268 -14.17 -11.37 -7.08
CA ARG A 268 -15.01 -10.59 -6.17
C ARG A 268 -16.48 -10.78 -6.49
N GLN A 269 -17.30 -10.87 -5.45
CA GLN A 269 -18.75 -11.01 -5.52
C GLN A 269 -19.43 -9.70 -5.11
N TRP A 270 -20.48 -9.33 -5.83
CA TRP A 270 -21.32 -8.18 -5.50
C TRP A 270 -22.40 -8.59 -4.52
N SER A 271 -22.62 -7.79 -3.48
CA SER A 271 -23.68 -8.00 -2.49
C SER A 271 -24.20 -6.65 -2.00
N VAL A 272 -25.50 -6.60 -1.72
CA VAL A 272 -26.16 -5.39 -1.23
C VAL A 272 -27.08 -5.71 -0.07
N THR A 273 -27.06 -4.88 0.96
CA THR A 273 -27.86 -5.01 2.18
C THR A 273 -28.60 -3.70 2.49
N GLY A 274 -29.57 -3.76 3.40
CA GLY A 274 -30.51 -2.67 3.67
C GLY A 274 -31.74 -2.71 2.76
N SER A 275 -32.71 -1.84 3.02
CA SER A 275 -34.02 -1.86 2.35
C SER A 275 -33.92 -1.27 0.94
N SER A 276 -34.24 -2.07 -0.08
CA SER A 276 -34.28 -1.61 -1.47
C SER A 276 -35.41 -0.61 -1.70
N VAL A 277 -35.14 0.43 -2.49
CA VAL A 277 -36.14 1.43 -2.88
C VAL A 277 -36.20 1.48 -4.39
N ALA A 278 -37.22 0.87 -5.00
CA ALA A 278 -37.28 0.64 -6.45
C ALA A 278 -37.13 1.93 -7.27
N SER A 279 -37.75 3.03 -6.84
CA SER A 279 -37.62 4.34 -7.50
C SER A 279 -36.22 4.96 -7.43
N LEU A 280 -35.32 4.40 -6.62
CA LEU A 280 -33.95 4.86 -6.42
C LEU A 280 -32.91 3.79 -6.82
N ALA A 281 -33.29 2.76 -7.59
CA ALA A 281 -32.38 1.71 -8.04
C ALA A 281 -31.16 2.23 -8.83
N GLY A 282 -31.26 3.42 -9.43
CA GLY A 282 -30.11 4.10 -10.06
C GLY A 282 -28.97 4.40 -9.08
N LEU A 283 -29.25 4.57 -7.79
CA LEU A 283 -28.22 4.76 -6.76
C LEU A 283 -27.44 3.46 -6.51
N ASP A 284 -28.10 2.30 -6.47
CA ASP A 284 -27.43 1.01 -6.34
C ASP A 284 -26.48 0.77 -7.53
N HIS A 285 -26.92 1.10 -8.76
CA HIS A 285 -26.10 0.97 -9.97
C HIS A 285 -24.90 1.93 -9.99
N ALA A 286 -25.10 3.19 -9.57
CA ALA A 286 -24.03 4.16 -9.43
C ALA A 286 -22.97 3.70 -8.42
N MET A 287 -23.40 3.16 -7.28
CA MET A 287 -22.50 2.60 -6.26
C MET A 287 -21.74 1.38 -6.78
N GLN A 288 -22.39 0.46 -7.48
CA GLN A 288 -21.72 -0.68 -8.10
C GLN A 288 -20.63 -0.25 -9.08
N THR A 289 -20.98 0.67 -9.98
CA THR A 289 -20.06 1.19 -10.99
C THR A 289 -18.85 1.88 -10.36
N PHE A 290 -19.09 2.77 -9.39
CA PHE A 290 -18.04 3.46 -8.65
C PHE A 290 -17.13 2.47 -7.92
N MET A 291 -17.71 1.55 -7.14
CA MET A 291 -16.92 0.62 -6.34
C MET A 291 -16.05 -0.29 -7.22
N GLN A 292 -16.60 -0.81 -8.31
CA GLN A 292 -15.87 -1.67 -9.25
C GLN A 292 -14.75 -0.92 -9.98
N ALA A 293 -15.01 0.31 -10.42
CA ALA A 293 -14.02 1.14 -11.12
C ALA A 293 -12.87 1.61 -10.23
N HIS A 294 -13.05 1.63 -8.91
CA HIS A 294 -12.11 2.18 -7.93
C HIS A 294 -11.58 1.16 -6.91
N GLY A 295 -11.86 -0.14 -7.09
CA GLY A 295 -11.33 -1.16 -6.17
C GLY A 295 -11.92 -1.12 -4.76
N VAL A 296 -13.10 -0.51 -4.58
CA VAL A 296 -13.71 -0.32 -3.24
C VAL A 296 -14.46 -1.59 -2.85
N ARG A 297 -14.07 -2.18 -1.71
CA ARG A 297 -14.66 -3.44 -1.22
C ARG A 297 -15.93 -3.28 -0.43
N ALA A 298 -16.04 -2.19 0.32
CA ALA A 298 -17.14 -1.95 1.25
C ALA A 298 -17.54 -0.47 1.17
N ALA A 299 -18.84 -0.20 1.07
CA ALA A 299 -19.37 1.15 1.06
C ALA A 299 -20.78 1.20 1.66
N GLN A 300 -21.20 2.39 2.07
CA GLN A 300 -22.55 2.70 2.50
C GLN A 300 -23.02 3.96 1.77
N LEU A 301 -24.32 4.05 1.49
CA LEU A 301 -24.97 5.24 0.97
C LEU A 301 -26.30 5.45 1.68
N ALA A 302 -26.48 6.63 2.26
CA ALA A 302 -27.74 7.07 2.84
C ALA A 302 -28.20 8.40 2.21
N LEU A 303 -29.51 8.58 2.07
CA LEU A 303 -30.14 9.81 1.58
C LEU A 303 -31.23 10.24 2.55
N GLY A 304 -31.16 11.48 3.02
CA GLY A 304 -32.21 12.12 3.81
C GLY A 304 -32.96 13.19 3.00
N LYS A 305 -34.26 13.34 3.24
CA LYS A 305 -35.06 14.46 2.73
C LYS A 305 -36.04 14.93 3.80
N ASN A 306 -36.01 16.22 4.10
CA ASN A 306 -36.86 16.86 5.11
C ASN A 306 -36.77 16.16 6.49
N GLY A 307 -35.55 15.85 6.93
CA GLY A 307 -35.31 15.18 8.21
C GLY A 307 -35.62 13.69 8.25
N VAL A 308 -36.04 13.07 7.14
CA VAL A 308 -36.41 11.65 7.08
C VAL A 308 -35.44 10.88 6.17
N SER A 309 -34.92 9.75 6.64
CA SER A 309 -34.16 8.82 5.81
C SER A 309 -35.05 8.23 4.71
N LYS A 310 -34.63 8.35 3.46
CA LYS A 310 -35.32 7.85 2.26
C LYS A 310 -34.60 6.67 1.63
N PHE A 311 -33.34 6.47 1.96
CA PHE A 311 -32.48 5.43 1.41
C PHE A 311 -31.37 5.15 2.41
N SER A 312 -31.08 3.87 2.66
CA SER A 312 -29.94 3.44 3.46
C SER A 312 -29.54 2.04 2.99
N ARG A 313 -28.41 1.96 2.28
CA ARG A 313 -27.91 0.74 1.64
C ARG A 313 -26.43 0.59 1.93
N ALA A 314 -26.00 -0.66 2.05
CA ALA A 314 -24.59 -1.00 2.11
C ALA A 314 -24.24 -2.01 1.04
N TYR A 315 -23.01 -1.93 0.56
CA TYR A 315 -22.53 -2.61 -0.63
C TYR A 315 -21.23 -3.30 -0.33
N THR A 316 -21.07 -4.50 -0.87
CA THR A 316 -19.83 -5.27 -0.79
C THR A 316 -19.44 -5.76 -2.17
N TRP A 317 -18.19 -5.49 -2.56
CA TRP A 317 -17.55 -6.04 -3.74
C TRP A 317 -16.22 -6.67 -3.36
N ALA A 318 -16.26 -7.91 -2.90
CA ALA A 318 -15.09 -8.57 -2.31
C ALA A 318 -15.12 -10.09 -2.54
N GLU A 319 -13.99 -10.74 -2.33
CA GLU A 319 -13.83 -12.18 -2.48
C GLU A 319 -14.66 -12.94 -1.43
N ALA A 320 -14.97 -14.21 -1.72
CA ALA A 320 -15.75 -15.04 -0.80
C ALA A 320 -15.09 -15.13 0.58
N GLY A 321 -15.89 -15.01 1.66
CA GLY A 321 -15.41 -14.98 3.04
C GLY A 321 -15.16 -13.56 3.58
N TYR A 322 -15.16 -12.53 2.73
CA TYR A 322 -15.17 -11.15 3.19
C TYR A 322 -16.49 -10.81 3.92
N ARG A 323 -16.41 -10.01 4.98
CA ARG A 323 -17.60 -9.60 5.75
C ARG A 323 -18.54 -8.77 4.87
N ILE A 324 -19.80 -9.20 4.78
CA ILE A 324 -20.84 -8.44 4.10
C ILE A 324 -21.15 -7.18 4.91
N THR A 325 -20.98 -6.03 4.27
CA THR A 325 -21.22 -4.71 4.85
C THR A 325 -22.70 -4.53 5.16
N GLN A 326 -23.01 -4.00 6.33
CA GLN A 326 -24.36 -3.63 6.77
C GLN A 326 -24.51 -2.12 6.83
N PRO A 327 -25.72 -1.55 6.68
CA PRO A 327 -25.93 -0.11 6.84
C PRO A 327 -25.60 0.43 8.24
N SER A 328 -25.53 -0.44 9.26
CA SER A 328 -25.14 -0.12 10.64
C SER A 328 -23.64 -0.30 10.92
N ASP A 329 -22.86 -0.76 9.93
CA ASP A 329 -21.41 -0.87 10.10
C ASP A 329 -20.78 0.52 10.28
N ARG A 330 -19.74 0.62 11.11
CA ARG A 330 -19.04 1.88 11.37
C ARG A 330 -17.80 1.99 10.48
N PHE A 331 -17.57 3.18 9.94
CA PHE A 331 -16.39 3.53 9.17
C PHE A 331 -15.56 4.60 9.90
N LEU A 332 -14.24 4.54 9.74
CA LEU A 332 -13.36 5.62 10.19
C LEU A 332 -13.62 6.86 9.33
N LEU A 333 -13.90 7.99 9.98
CA LEU A 333 -14.39 9.20 9.31
C LEU A 333 -13.28 10.08 8.71
N ALA A 334 -12.02 9.87 9.09
CA ALA A 334 -10.90 10.74 8.70
C ALA A 334 -11.29 12.23 8.82
N SER A 335 -11.08 13.03 7.78
CA SER A 335 -11.39 14.47 7.77
C SER A 335 -12.88 14.82 7.88
N CYS A 336 -13.80 13.88 7.68
CA CYS A 336 -15.21 14.13 8.01
C CYS A 336 -15.40 14.37 9.53
N SER A 337 -14.44 13.97 10.38
CA SER A 337 -14.48 14.32 11.80
C SER A 337 -14.45 15.83 12.10
N LYS A 338 -13.97 16.66 11.18
CA LYS A 338 -13.85 18.12 11.33
C LYS A 338 -15.19 18.81 11.56
N MET A 339 -16.26 18.31 10.93
CA MET A 339 -17.61 18.87 11.10
C MET A 339 -18.10 18.81 12.56
N PHE A 340 -17.68 17.79 13.31
CA PHE A 340 -18.03 17.68 14.74
C PHE A 340 -17.26 18.69 15.59
N LEU A 341 -16.01 19.01 15.22
CA LEU A 341 -15.25 20.04 15.90
C LEU A 341 -15.78 21.44 15.59
N GLU A 342 -16.13 21.71 14.34
CA GLU A 342 -16.78 22.97 13.95
C GLU A 342 -18.09 23.17 14.74
N ALA A 343 -18.95 22.15 14.82
CA ALA A 343 -20.17 22.21 15.61
C ALA A 343 -19.90 22.42 17.12
N ALA A 344 -18.84 21.81 17.66
CA ALA A 344 -18.44 22.01 19.05
C ALA A 344 -17.98 23.45 19.32
N VAL A 345 -17.17 24.02 18.42
CA VAL A 345 -16.75 25.42 18.53
C VAL A 345 -17.94 26.36 18.35
N GLN A 346 -18.85 26.07 17.43
CA GLN A 346 -20.09 26.85 17.24
C GLN A 346 -20.94 26.88 18.52
N ALA A 347 -21.12 25.73 19.20
CA ALA A 347 -21.84 25.70 20.48
C ALA A 347 -21.17 26.58 21.56
N LEU A 348 -19.84 26.70 21.54
CA LEU A 348 -19.09 27.59 22.42
C LEU A 348 -19.21 29.07 21.99
N TYR A 349 -19.38 29.37 20.70
CA TYR A 349 -19.73 30.71 20.23
C TYR A 349 -21.13 31.12 20.66
N ASP A 350 -22.12 30.23 20.49
CA ASP A 350 -23.51 30.49 20.85
C ASP A 350 -23.67 30.77 22.35
N THR A 351 -22.90 30.06 23.17
CA THR A 351 -22.86 30.25 24.63
C THR A 351 -21.84 31.29 25.09
N LYS A 352 -21.16 31.98 24.15
CA LYS A 352 -20.16 33.04 24.40
C LYS A 352 -18.95 32.62 25.24
N HIS A 353 -18.68 31.32 25.34
CA HIS A 353 -17.45 30.79 25.95
C HIS A 353 -16.23 30.99 25.05
N LEU A 354 -16.46 31.13 23.74
CA LEU A 354 -15.48 31.50 22.75
C LEU A 354 -16.03 32.62 21.84
N THR A 355 -15.13 33.30 21.15
CA THR A 355 -15.45 34.20 20.02
C THR A 355 -14.58 33.85 18.81
N PRO A 356 -14.98 34.21 17.57
CA PRO A 356 -14.13 34.01 16.38
C PRO A 356 -12.72 34.60 16.49
N THR A 357 -12.56 35.67 17.28
CA THR A 357 -11.30 36.40 17.50
C THR A 357 -10.49 35.91 18.68
N THR A 358 -10.98 34.90 19.42
CA THR A 358 -10.27 34.34 20.59
C THR A 358 -8.91 33.80 20.15
N LYS A 359 -7.83 34.23 20.83
CA LYS A 359 -6.44 33.89 20.53
C LYS A 359 -6.09 32.51 21.09
N VAL A 360 -5.53 31.65 20.25
CA VAL A 360 -5.40 30.21 20.54
C VAL A 360 -4.25 29.92 21.50
N PHE A 361 -3.01 30.24 21.10
CA PHE A 361 -1.83 29.91 21.90
C PHE A 361 -1.83 30.58 23.29
N PRO A 362 -2.20 31.87 23.43
CA PRO A 362 -2.38 32.49 24.73
C PRO A 362 -3.42 31.79 25.61
N LEU A 363 -4.58 31.40 25.04
CA LEU A 363 -5.63 30.69 25.78
C LEU A 363 -5.16 29.31 26.28
N LEU A 364 -4.33 28.64 25.48
CA LEU A 364 -3.71 27.37 25.85
C LEU A 364 -2.52 27.52 26.84
N GLY A 365 -2.14 28.75 27.18
CA GLY A 365 -1.07 29.04 28.14
C GLY A 365 0.34 28.98 27.56
N PHE A 366 0.49 29.14 26.24
CA PHE A 366 1.79 29.29 25.61
C PHE A 366 2.24 30.76 25.64
N SER A 367 3.56 30.96 25.71
CA SER A 367 4.21 32.26 25.64
C SER A 367 5.59 32.10 25.00
N HIS A 368 6.15 33.19 24.47
CA HIS A 368 7.47 33.22 23.80
C HIS A 368 7.53 32.34 22.54
N PRO A 369 6.73 32.64 21.50
CA PRO A 369 6.81 31.89 20.24
C PRO A 369 8.14 32.14 19.53
N ALA A 370 8.57 31.18 18.70
CA ALA A 370 9.66 31.42 17.77
C ALA A 370 9.29 32.48 16.72
N ASP A 371 8.00 32.54 16.36
CA ASP A 371 7.43 33.57 15.49
C ASP A 371 6.30 34.32 16.21
N PRO A 372 6.46 35.63 16.51
CA PRO A 372 5.47 36.45 17.22
C PRO A 372 4.06 36.44 16.61
N ARG A 373 3.92 36.14 15.31
CA ARG A 373 2.62 36.02 14.66
C ARG A 373 1.78 34.86 15.21
N SER A 374 2.42 33.84 15.80
CA SER A 374 1.74 32.67 16.36
C SER A 374 0.75 33.06 17.46
N ASP A 375 1.10 34.03 18.31
CA ASP A 375 0.22 34.54 19.37
C ASP A 375 -1.04 35.23 18.84
N ASN A 376 -1.05 35.60 17.55
CA ASN A 376 -2.17 36.26 16.91
C ASN A 376 -3.16 35.31 16.24
N ILE A 377 -2.87 34.01 16.17
CA ILE A 377 -3.76 33.02 15.56
C ILE A 377 -5.07 32.95 16.35
N THR A 378 -6.20 33.10 15.66
CA THR A 378 -7.54 33.01 16.25
C THR A 378 -8.19 31.64 16.02
N VAL A 379 -9.19 31.31 16.83
CA VAL A 379 -9.97 30.07 16.66
C VAL A 379 -10.59 29.99 15.26
N GLN A 380 -11.19 31.08 14.77
CA GLN A 380 -11.81 31.08 13.43
C GLN A 380 -10.78 30.86 12.32
N GLN A 381 -9.59 31.46 12.44
CA GLN A 381 -8.50 31.23 11.48
C GLN A 381 -8.06 29.76 11.46
N LEU A 382 -8.15 29.02 12.56
CA LEU A 382 -7.87 27.58 12.55
C LEU A 382 -8.92 26.78 11.76
N LEU A 383 -10.21 27.09 11.98
CA LEU A 383 -11.32 26.42 11.30
C LEU A 383 -11.30 26.69 9.79
N ASP A 384 -10.95 27.92 9.40
CA ASP A 384 -10.85 28.37 8.01
C ASP A 384 -9.54 27.94 7.33
N HIS A 385 -8.70 27.14 7.99
CA HIS A 385 -7.39 26.73 7.49
C HIS A 385 -6.43 27.90 7.21
N MET A 386 -6.55 28.99 7.96
CA MET A 386 -5.78 30.23 7.83
C MET A 386 -4.78 30.47 8.98
N GLY A 387 -4.41 29.42 9.71
CA GLY A 387 -3.53 29.50 10.88
C GLY A 387 -2.05 29.82 10.59
N GLY A 388 -1.64 29.88 9.31
CA GLY A 388 -0.25 30.19 8.93
C GLY A 388 0.65 28.99 8.67
N TYR A 389 0.10 27.77 8.56
CA TYR A 389 0.87 26.53 8.34
C TYR A 389 0.62 25.96 6.94
N ASP A 390 1.69 25.61 6.23
CA ASP A 390 1.69 24.95 4.93
C ASP A 390 2.65 23.75 4.95
N ASP A 391 2.11 22.54 4.82
CA ASP A 391 2.88 21.29 4.86
C ASP A 391 3.80 21.07 3.66
N THR A 392 3.73 21.95 2.65
CA THR A 392 4.59 21.95 1.47
C THR A 392 5.67 23.04 1.46
N ALA A 393 5.65 23.95 2.43
CA ALA A 393 6.56 25.08 2.50
C ALA A 393 7.80 24.78 3.36
N THR A 394 8.70 25.75 3.56
CA THR A 394 9.94 25.54 4.32
C THR A 394 9.86 25.90 5.80
N GLY A 395 8.81 26.61 6.25
CA GLY A 395 8.65 27.04 7.63
C GLY A 395 8.13 25.90 8.52
N SER A 396 6.87 25.49 8.32
CA SER A 396 6.33 24.30 8.97
C SER A 396 6.78 23.02 8.25
N GLY A 397 6.54 22.94 6.94
CA GLY A 397 7.12 21.99 5.99
C GLY A 397 6.76 20.52 6.16
N PHE A 398 5.78 20.22 6.99
CA PHE A 398 5.13 18.94 7.10
C PHE A 398 3.84 19.08 7.93
N ASP A 399 2.95 18.08 7.83
CA ASP A 399 1.81 17.95 8.72
C ASP A 399 2.21 17.19 10.00
N PRO A 400 2.22 17.84 11.18
CA PRO A 400 2.67 17.21 12.41
C PRO A 400 1.74 16.11 12.92
N THR A 401 0.51 16.02 12.40
CA THR A 401 -0.43 14.95 12.75
C THR A 401 -0.03 13.60 12.15
N TYR A 402 0.83 13.58 11.12
CA TYR A 402 1.43 12.37 10.56
C TYR A 402 2.86 12.10 11.03
N SER A 403 3.47 13.04 11.78
CA SER A 403 4.85 12.95 12.28
C SER A 403 4.95 12.80 13.80
N MET A 404 3.87 12.39 14.46
CA MET A 404 3.77 12.32 15.93
C MET A 404 4.88 11.48 16.59
N ARG A 405 5.32 10.38 15.96
CA ARG A 405 6.44 9.57 16.47
C ARG A 405 7.76 10.33 16.39
N GLN A 406 8.03 11.00 15.26
CA GLN A 406 9.26 11.77 15.10
C GLN A 406 9.30 12.93 16.11
N ILE A 407 8.17 13.61 16.29
CA ILE A 407 8.04 14.68 17.31
C ILE A 407 8.34 14.13 18.71
N ALA A 408 7.83 12.96 19.07
CA ALA A 408 8.14 12.33 20.36
C ALA A 408 9.65 12.12 20.54
N LEU A 409 10.34 11.64 19.50
CA LEU A 409 11.79 11.39 19.53
C LEU A 409 12.59 12.70 19.62
N ASP A 410 12.25 13.70 18.81
CA ASP A 410 12.90 15.01 18.80
C ASP A 410 12.76 15.73 20.15
N MET A 411 11.61 15.55 20.80
CA MET A 411 11.34 16.08 22.14
C MET A 411 11.85 15.18 23.28
N ASN A 412 12.54 14.07 22.95
CA ASN A 412 13.01 13.06 23.89
C ASN A 412 11.93 12.56 24.87
N LEU A 413 10.73 12.32 24.35
CA LEU A 413 9.59 11.83 25.12
C LEU A 413 9.63 10.30 25.21
N GLY A 414 9.62 9.77 26.43
CA GLY A 414 9.41 8.34 26.70
C GLY A 414 7.96 7.86 26.51
N ARG A 415 7.09 8.68 25.89
CA ARG A 415 5.65 8.43 25.72
C ARG A 415 5.14 9.00 24.38
N PRO A 416 3.97 8.56 23.88
CA PRO A 416 3.30 9.23 22.76
C PRO A 416 3.06 10.72 23.05
N VAL A 417 3.10 11.54 22.00
CA VAL A 417 2.80 12.97 22.09
C VAL A 417 1.34 13.21 22.46
N THR A 418 1.08 14.24 23.26
CA THR A 418 -0.24 14.84 23.45
C THR A 418 -0.48 15.94 22.42
N LYS A 419 -1.72 16.44 22.31
CA LYS A 419 -2.03 17.62 21.49
C LYS A 419 -1.16 18.82 21.87
N LEU A 420 -0.90 19.01 23.16
CA LEU A 420 -0.08 20.13 23.66
C LEU A 420 1.42 19.94 23.38
N ASP A 421 1.92 18.70 23.33
CA ASP A 421 3.30 18.45 22.91
C ASP A 421 3.48 18.81 21.43
N VAL A 422 2.54 18.38 20.58
CA VAL A 422 2.53 18.76 19.16
C VAL A 422 2.40 20.28 19.00
N ALA A 423 1.50 20.92 19.77
CA ALA A 423 1.35 22.37 19.77
C ALA A 423 2.66 23.07 20.17
N ARG A 424 3.34 22.61 21.23
CA ARG A 424 4.63 23.16 21.68
C ARG A 424 5.71 23.01 20.62
N TYR A 425 5.79 21.85 19.98
CA TYR A 425 6.75 21.58 18.93
C TYR A 425 6.58 22.53 17.75
N MET A 426 5.35 22.77 17.31
CA MET A 426 5.05 23.68 16.21
C MET A 426 5.14 25.16 16.60
N TYR A 427 4.89 25.50 17.86
CA TYR A 427 5.03 26.86 18.38
C TYR A 427 6.49 27.35 18.42
N GLY A 428 7.43 26.41 18.45
CA GLY A 428 8.87 26.66 18.28
C GLY A 428 9.32 26.83 16.82
N ARG A 429 8.40 26.93 15.86
CA ARG A 429 8.70 27.05 14.41
C ARG A 429 8.10 28.33 13.83
N ALA A 430 8.64 28.76 12.69
CA ALA A 430 8.13 29.91 11.94
C ALA A 430 6.83 29.56 11.19
N LEU A 431 5.94 30.54 11.06
CA LEU A 431 4.76 30.42 10.20
C LEU A 431 5.14 30.62 8.73
N ASP A 432 4.51 29.86 7.84
CA ASP A 432 4.72 29.94 6.39
C ASP A 432 4.07 31.19 5.78
N PHE A 433 3.00 31.69 6.40
CA PHE A 433 2.32 32.94 6.03
C PHE A 433 1.65 33.59 7.24
N ALA A 434 1.27 34.87 7.11
CA ALA A 434 0.61 35.59 8.19
C ALA A 434 -0.81 35.02 8.44
N PRO A 435 -1.21 34.77 9.70
CA PRO A 435 -2.54 34.25 9.99
C PRO A 435 -3.65 35.14 9.40
N GLY A 436 -4.61 34.52 8.72
CA GLY A 436 -5.72 35.23 8.06
C GLY A 436 -5.41 35.84 6.69
N THR A 437 -4.19 35.75 6.16
CA THR A 437 -3.87 36.30 4.83
C THR A 437 -3.87 35.27 3.70
N ASN A 438 -3.91 33.98 4.04
CA ASN A 438 -3.98 32.88 3.09
C ASN A 438 -4.69 31.67 3.72
N ASN A 439 -5.08 30.66 2.93
CA ASN A 439 -5.62 29.40 3.43
C ASN A 439 -4.83 28.20 2.89
N LYS A 440 -4.53 27.24 3.77
CA LYS A 440 -3.84 25.99 3.48
C LYS A 440 -4.40 24.90 4.39
N TYR A 441 -4.93 23.85 3.79
CA TYR A 441 -5.55 22.75 4.52
C TYR A 441 -4.62 22.25 5.63
N SER A 442 -5.11 22.23 6.86
CA SER A 442 -4.28 21.97 8.04
C SER A 442 -5.00 21.08 9.04
N ASN A 443 -4.50 19.85 9.21
CA ASN A 443 -4.93 18.98 10.30
C ASN A 443 -4.43 19.49 11.66
N PHE A 444 -3.26 20.13 11.69
CA PHE A 444 -2.72 20.75 12.89
C PHE A 444 -3.61 21.86 13.44
N GLY A 445 -4.19 22.70 12.58
CA GLY A 445 -5.15 23.71 13.03
C GLY A 445 -6.36 23.11 13.74
N TYR A 446 -6.88 21.99 13.25
CA TYR A 446 -7.97 21.26 13.92
C TYR A 446 -7.53 20.58 15.22
N LEU A 447 -6.29 20.09 15.29
CA LEU A 447 -5.71 19.57 16.53
C LEU A 447 -5.65 20.68 17.62
N LEU A 448 -5.23 21.90 17.25
CA LEU A 448 -5.21 23.06 18.15
C LEU A 448 -6.62 23.48 18.59
N ALA A 449 -7.57 23.58 17.66
CA ALA A 449 -8.96 23.90 17.99
C ALA A 449 -9.59 22.87 18.93
N GLY A 450 -9.26 21.58 18.77
CA GLY A 450 -9.65 20.53 19.70
C GLY A 450 -9.07 20.72 21.11
N ALA A 451 -7.82 21.18 21.23
CA ALA A 451 -7.21 21.52 22.52
C ALA A 451 -7.87 22.75 23.16
N VAL A 452 -8.31 23.73 22.36
CA VAL A 452 -9.08 24.91 22.85
C VAL A 452 -10.42 24.48 23.45
N VAL A 453 -11.16 23.59 22.78
CA VAL A 453 -12.42 23.04 23.32
C VAL A 453 -12.17 22.38 24.68
N GLU A 454 -11.12 21.57 24.80
CA GLU A 454 -10.76 20.91 26.07
C GLU A 454 -10.41 21.92 27.16
N LYS A 455 -9.63 22.95 26.82
CA LYS A 455 -9.22 24.00 27.73
C LYS A 455 -10.40 24.81 28.28
N VAL A 456 -11.36 25.17 27.43
CA VAL A 456 -12.51 26.01 27.79
C VAL A 456 -13.56 25.23 28.57
N THR A 457 -13.75 23.95 28.24
CA THR A 457 -14.84 23.13 28.81
C THR A 457 -14.40 22.28 29.99
N SER A 458 -13.10 22.11 30.21
CA SER A 458 -12.52 21.14 31.16
C SER A 458 -13.00 19.69 30.94
N LYS A 459 -13.50 19.36 29.74
CA LYS A 459 -13.88 18.01 29.30
C LYS A 459 -12.89 17.56 28.24
N THR A 460 -12.78 16.24 28.01
CA THR A 460 -12.14 15.78 26.78
C THR A 460 -12.95 16.27 25.57
N TYR A 461 -12.29 16.45 24.42
CA TYR A 461 -12.97 16.92 23.21
C TYR A 461 -14.19 16.05 22.87
N PHE A 462 -14.02 14.72 22.96
CA PHE A 462 -15.10 13.81 22.59
C PHE A 462 -16.22 13.77 23.63
N ASP A 463 -15.93 13.90 24.92
CA ASP A 463 -16.98 13.98 25.94
C ASP A 463 -17.83 15.25 25.78
N PHE A 464 -17.21 16.37 25.38
CA PHE A 464 -17.94 17.59 25.05
C PHE A 464 -18.82 17.39 23.83
N VAL A 465 -18.29 16.87 22.72
CA VAL A 465 -19.09 16.54 21.52
C VAL A 465 -20.26 15.60 21.86
N LYS A 466 -20.00 14.55 22.64
CA LYS A 466 -21.00 13.57 23.02
C LYS A 466 -22.13 14.18 23.86
N SER A 467 -21.78 14.93 24.91
CA SER A 467 -22.76 15.50 25.84
C SER A 467 -23.50 16.72 25.28
N THR A 468 -22.86 17.53 24.45
CA THR A 468 -23.42 18.79 23.95
C THR A 468 -24.13 18.63 22.59
N LEU A 469 -23.65 17.71 21.73
CA LEU A 469 -24.15 17.59 20.35
C LEU A 469 -24.87 16.26 20.10
N LEU A 470 -24.22 15.13 20.42
CA LEU A 470 -24.72 13.82 20.01
C LEU A 470 -25.89 13.33 20.86
N GLN A 471 -25.79 13.40 22.18
CA GLN A 471 -26.84 12.95 23.09
C GLN A 471 -28.17 13.72 22.94
N PRO A 472 -28.18 15.07 22.84
CA PRO A 472 -29.42 15.81 22.58
C PRO A 472 -30.08 15.45 21.25
N ALA A 473 -29.28 15.06 20.25
CA ALA A 473 -29.76 14.60 18.95
C ALA A 473 -30.04 13.07 18.90
N SER A 474 -29.90 12.35 20.02
CA SER A 474 -30.05 10.89 20.11
C SER A 474 -29.12 10.10 19.16
N ILE A 475 -27.94 10.63 18.85
CA ILE A 475 -26.92 9.98 18.03
C ILE A 475 -26.01 9.11 18.91
N THR A 476 -26.05 7.79 18.73
CA THR A 476 -25.31 6.82 19.58
C THR A 476 -24.21 6.06 18.85
N GLU A 477 -24.08 6.21 17.53
CA GLU A 477 -23.22 5.37 16.70
C GLU A 477 -21.85 5.99 16.36
N VAL A 478 -21.60 7.22 16.83
CA VAL A 478 -20.30 7.89 16.70
C VAL A 478 -19.47 7.60 17.95
N ASP A 479 -18.24 7.14 17.75
CA ASP A 479 -17.31 6.79 18.83
C ASP A 479 -15.86 7.07 18.43
N VAL A 480 -14.96 7.14 19.41
CA VAL A 480 -13.52 7.21 19.17
C VAL A 480 -12.96 5.81 19.14
N PHE A 481 -12.32 5.45 18.02
CA PHE A 481 -11.67 4.15 17.93
C PHE A 481 -10.36 4.14 18.74
N PRO A 482 -10.16 3.20 19.68
CA PRO A 482 -8.96 3.15 20.49
C PRO A 482 -7.74 2.78 19.64
N THR A 483 -6.64 3.48 19.87
CA THR A 483 -5.32 3.19 19.30
C THR A 483 -4.46 2.41 20.31
N LEU A 484 -3.32 1.88 19.86
CA LEU A 484 -2.34 1.27 20.77
C LEU A 484 -1.84 2.25 21.84
N ALA A 485 -1.84 3.56 21.56
CA ALA A 485 -1.47 4.58 22.54
C ALA A 485 -2.51 4.72 23.67
N ASN A 486 -3.76 4.31 23.47
CA ASN A 486 -4.81 4.35 24.51
C ASN A 486 -4.67 3.23 25.55
N LYS A 487 -3.82 2.22 25.32
CA LYS A 487 -3.62 1.08 26.21
C LYS A 487 -2.44 1.25 27.19
N ARG A 488 -1.72 2.38 27.09
CA ARG A 488 -0.60 2.74 27.96
C ARG A 488 -1.03 3.90 28.84
#